data_AF-E5YAE3-F1
#
_entry.id   AF-E5YAE3-F1
#
_cell.length_a   1.000
_cell.length_b   1.000
_cell.length_c   1.000
_cell.angle_alpha   90.00
_cell.angle_beta   90.00
_cell.angle_gamma   90.00
#
_symmetry.space_group_name_H-M   'P 1'
#
loop_
_entity.id
_entity.type
_entity.pdbx_description
1 polymer ?
#
loop_
_entity_poly.entity_id
_entity_poly.type
_entity_poly.pdbx_seq_one_letter_code
_entity_poly.pdbx_strand_id
1 'polypeptide(L)'
;MQYLTEQDLMARCGLGQGVELHLSPEERLTPSAQELVNNRKIRILIVSGDGRVARDDGKAVHPLATEERPFAKVEKTEAQTHLNGTEMVTKEHPRIWFRGKVDSAIAAAILVQTQLQPVLAPELQGLLADLRSWLGWAMRCEVLDEAVPVLSMGPFSREAVRRLACHPEELGLEPLCPDAAEGSIFTLLNWLRAIIRETEVAAAFAFRKQDGTLERPDILELLDGLSNAVYAFMLLVKAGDRGLGAIQAARG
;
A
#
# COMPACT_ATOMS: atom_id res chain seq x y z
N MET A 1 17.20 -13.58 -18.33
CA MET A 1 18.21 -12.51 -18.23
C MET A 1 18.25 -11.72 -19.53
N GLN A 2 17.70 -10.51 -19.52
CA GLN A 2 17.45 -9.67 -20.69
C GLN A 2 18.28 -8.38 -20.56
N TYR A 3 18.99 -8.00 -21.63
CA TYR A 3 19.78 -6.77 -21.65
C TYR A 3 18.98 -5.65 -22.30
N LEU A 4 18.87 -4.51 -21.60
CA LEU A 4 18.22 -3.30 -22.11
C LEU A 4 19.26 -2.38 -22.72
N THR A 5 19.03 -2.01 -23.98
CA THR A 5 19.88 -1.07 -24.72
C THR A 5 19.44 0.37 -24.51
N GLU A 6 20.27 1.31 -24.95
CA GLU A 6 19.95 2.74 -24.90
C GLU A 6 18.65 3.08 -25.65
N GLN A 7 18.42 2.45 -26.81
CA GLN A 7 17.18 2.63 -27.58
C GLN A 7 15.95 2.10 -26.84
N ASP A 8 16.09 0.99 -26.09
CA ASP A 8 14.99 0.44 -25.28
C ASP A 8 14.63 1.37 -24.11
N LEU A 9 15.65 1.97 -23.47
CA LEU A 9 15.44 2.98 -22.43
C LEU A 9 14.76 4.24 -22.97
N MET A 10 15.17 4.69 -24.16
CA MET A 10 14.56 5.84 -24.83
C MET A 10 13.09 5.60 -25.21
N ALA A 11 12.74 4.36 -25.55
CA ALA A 11 11.36 3.98 -25.86
C ALA A 11 10.48 3.83 -24.60
N ARG A 12 11.05 3.38 -23.48
CA ARG A 12 10.31 3.13 -22.22
C ARG A 12 10.16 4.37 -21.33
N CYS A 13 11.17 5.24 -21.30
CA CYS A 13 11.23 6.38 -20.40
C CYS A 13 11.39 7.67 -21.21
N GLY A 14 10.33 8.50 -21.27
CA GLY A 14 10.47 9.87 -21.76
C GLY A 14 11.59 10.57 -20.99
N LEU A 15 12.60 11.08 -21.71
CA LEU A 15 13.92 11.43 -21.18
C LEU A 15 13.97 12.73 -20.35
N GLY A 16 13.13 12.85 -19.32
CA GLY A 16 13.24 13.90 -18.31
C GLY A 16 14.45 13.70 -17.39
N GLN A 17 15.01 14.77 -16.85
CA GLN A 17 15.98 14.67 -15.75
C GLN A 17 15.27 14.17 -14.48
N GLY A 18 15.89 13.22 -13.76
CA GLY A 18 15.35 12.69 -12.50
C GLY A 18 14.27 11.63 -12.63
N VAL A 19 14.01 11.12 -13.84
CA VAL A 19 13.04 10.03 -14.09
C VAL A 19 13.54 8.73 -13.45
N GLU A 20 12.60 7.90 -12.99
CA GLU A 20 12.88 6.61 -12.37
C GLU A 20 12.72 5.47 -13.40
N LEU A 21 13.65 4.52 -13.37
CA LEU A 21 13.68 3.36 -14.26
C LEU A 21 13.38 2.10 -13.45
N HIS A 22 12.25 1.45 -13.75
CA HIS A 22 11.86 0.20 -13.12
C HIS A 22 12.40 -0.97 -13.93
N LEU A 23 13.20 -1.80 -13.28
CA LEU A 23 13.74 -3.02 -13.85
C LEU A 23 13.14 -4.23 -13.14
N SER A 24 12.84 -5.26 -13.91
CA SER A 24 12.56 -6.58 -13.38
C SER A 24 13.87 -7.20 -12.87
N PRO A 25 13.84 -8.17 -11.93
CA PRO A 25 15.06 -8.81 -11.41
C PRO A 25 15.91 -9.51 -12.49
N GLU A 26 15.32 -9.80 -13.64
CA GLU A 26 15.96 -10.43 -14.79
C GLU A 26 16.53 -9.45 -15.82
N GLU A 27 16.28 -8.15 -15.68
CA GLU A 27 16.71 -7.11 -16.62
C GLU A 27 18.04 -6.48 -16.16
N ARG A 28 18.99 -6.36 -17.10
CA ARG A 28 20.32 -5.75 -16.88
C ARG A 28 20.54 -4.66 -17.92
N LEU A 29 21.24 -3.59 -17.55
CA LEU A 29 21.60 -2.52 -18.48
C LEU A 29 22.88 -2.87 -19.25
N THR A 30 22.95 -2.48 -20.52
CA THR A 30 24.23 -2.45 -21.25
C THR A 30 25.14 -1.33 -20.70
N PRO A 31 26.47 -1.39 -20.92
CA PRO A 31 27.39 -0.33 -20.48
C PRO A 31 27.00 1.07 -20.99
N SER A 32 26.56 1.18 -22.24
CA SER A 32 26.07 2.43 -22.83
C SER A 32 24.75 2.92 -22.19
N ALA A 33 23.84 2.00 -21.86
CA ALA A 33 22.61 2.33 -21.15
C ALA A 33 22.89 2.79 -19.71
N GLN A 34 23.88 2.20 -19.04
CA GLN A 34 24.32 2.61 -17.71
C GLN A 34 24.93 4.01 -17.71
N GLU A 35 25.74 4.36 -18.73
CA GLU A 35 26.27 5.72 -18.90
C GLU A 35 25.15 6.74 -19.11
N LEU A 36 24.12 6.40 -19.89
CA LEU A 36 22.95 7.27 -20.09
C LEU A 36 22.20 7.52 -18.78
N VAL A 37 21.97 6.48 -17.98
CA VAL A 37 21.33 6.57 -16.66
C VAL A 37 22.12 7.49 -15.73
N ASN A 38 23.43 7.31 -15.66
CA ASN A 38 24.31 8.11 -14.81
C ASN A 38 24.34 9.58 -15.25
N ASN A 39 24.47 9.85 -16.55
CA ASN A 39 24.53 11.21 -17.09
C ASN A 39 23.23 12.00 -16.86
N ARG A 40 22.07 11.33 -16.85
CA ARG A 40 20.77 11.96 -16.63
C ARG A 40 20.26 11.88 -15.18
N LYS A 41 21.07 11.35 -14.26
CA LYS A 41 20.71 11.13 -12.85
C LYS A 41 19.41 10.33 -12.68
N ILE A 42 19.21 9.35 -13.56
CA ILE A 42 18.03 8.46 -13.53
C ILE A 42 18.20 7.49 -12.35
N ARG A 43 17.16 7.33 -11.52
CA ARG A 43 17.18 6.38 -10.39
C ARG A 43 16.70 5.01 -10.85
N ILE A 44 17.48 3.96 -10.56
CA ILE A 44 17.09 2.58 -10.87
C ILE A 44 16.37 1.97 -9.66
N LEU A 45 15.21 1.37 -9.89
CA LEU A 45 14.45 0.59 -8.93
C LEU A 45 14.19 -0.80 -9.47
N ILE A 46 14.38 -1.81 -8.64
CA ILE A 46 14.09 -3.19 -8.97
C ILE A 46 12.72 -3.53 -8.39
N VAL A 47 11.77 -3.84 -9.27
CA VAL A 47 10.42 -4.26 -8.90
C VAL A 47 10.36 -5.77 -9.02
N SER A 48 10.28 -6.46 -7.88
CA SER A 48 10.13 -7.91 -7.86
C SER A 48 8.70 -8.32 -8.24
N GLY A 49 8.52 -9.52 -8.79
CA GLY A 49 7.22 -10.02 -9.24
C GLY A 49 6.16 -10.15 -8.14
N ASP A 50 6.57 -10.02 -6.87
CA ASP A 50 5.72 -9.94 -5.68
C ASP A 50 5.33 -8.50 -5.28
N GLY A 51 5.65 -7.50 -6.12
CA GLY A 51 5.32 -6.09 -5.88
C GLY A 51 6.27 -5.37 -4.92
N ARG A 52 7.36 -6.00 -4.48
CA ARG A 52 8.37 -5.32 -3.65
C ARG A 52 9.26 -4.43 -4.49
N VAL A 53 9.44 -3.18 -4.05
CA VAL A 53 10.34 -2.21 -4.68
C VAL A 53 11.59 -2.06 -3.82
N ALA A 54 12.74 -2.37 -4.42
CA ALA A 54 14.05 -2.16 -3.81
C ALA A 54 14.89 -1.22 -4.68
N ARG A 55 15.74 -0.41 -4.05
CA ARG A 55 16.79 0.32 -4.76
C ARG A 55 17.88 -0.66 -5.21
N ASP A 56 18.70 -0.24 -6.18
CA ASP A 56 19.88 -0.98 -6.65
C ASP A 56 20.88 -1.32 -5.52
N ASP A 57 20.82 -0.61 -4.39
CA ASP A 57 21.58 -0.91 -3.16
C ASP A 57 20.96 -2.00 -2.25
N GLY A 58 19.83 -2.60 -2.66
CA GLY A 58 19.13 -3.66 -1.93
C GLY A 58 18.22 -3.17 -0.81
N LYS A 59 18.04 -1.85 -0.61
CA LYS A 59 17.15 -1.33 0.43
C LYS A 59 15.70 -1.26 -0.04
N ALA A 60 14.79 -1.79 0.77
CA ALA A 60 13.35 -1.66 0.57
C ALA A 60 12.93 -0.19 0.67
N VAL A 61 12.19 0.30 -0.32
CA VAL A 61 11.70 1.68 -0.39
C VAL A 61 10.18 1.69 -0.48
N HIS A 62 9.57 2.70 0.14
CA HIS A 62 8.13 2.89 0.07
C HIS A 62 7.71 3.30 -1.37
N PRO A 63 6.64 2.73 -1.95
CA PRO A 63 6.16 3.06 -3.30
C PRO A 63 5.67 4.52 -3.53
N LEU A 64 5.65 5.34 -2.46
CA LEU A 64 5.35 6.79 -2.51
C LEU A 64 6.61 7.67 -2.45
N ALA A 65 7.76 7.08 -2.10
CA ALA A 65 9.05 7.79 -2.07
C ALA A 65 9.74 7.80 -3.45
N THR A 66 9.05 7.30 -4.47
CA THR A 66 9.53 6.93 -5.82
C THR A 66 9.00 7.89 -6.90
N GLU A 67 8.83 9.18 -6.60
CA GLU A 67 8.32 10.14 -7.60
C GLU A 67 8.97 11.52 -7.42
N GLU A 68 9.91 11.89 -8.28
CA GLU A 68 10.10 13.28 -8.70
C GLU A 68 9.28 13.50 -9.98
N ARG A 69 8.04 14.00 -9.84
CA ARG A 69 7.21 14.37 -11.00
C ARG A 69 7.59 15.73 -11.55
N PRO A 70 7.79 15.89 -12.87
CA PRO A 70 7.79 17.20 -13.51
C PRO A 70 6.34 17.67 -13.65
N PHE A 71 5.78 18.29 -12.61
CA PHE A 71 4.48 18.97 -12.74
C PHE A 71 4.63 20.12 -13.75
N ALA A 72 3.80 20.12 -14.79
CA ALA A 72 3.69 21.25 -15.70
C ALA A 72 3.28 22.50 -14.89
N LYS A 73 4.06 23.59 -14.99
CA LYS A 73 3.75 24.88 -14.38
C LYS A 73 2.52 25.49 -15.05
N VAL A 74 1.34 25.07 -14.64
CA VAL A 74 0.08 25.75 -14.95
C VAL A 74 -0.22 26.70 -13.79
N GLU A 75 -0.60 27.95 -14.09
CA GLU A 75 -1.01 28.93 -13.08
C GLU A 75 -2.17 28.36 -12.25
N LYS A 76 -1.86 28.08 -10.98
CA LYS A 76 -2.73 27.38 -10.04
C LYS A 76 -3.46 28.41 -9.19
N THR A 77 -4.80 28.40 -9.23
CA THR A 77 -5.58 29.02 -8.16
C THR A 77 -5.52 28.12 -6.91
N GLU A 78 -5.56 28.69 -5.70
CA GLU A 78 -5.47 27.90 -4.46
C GLU A 78 -6.52 26.77 -4.33
N ALA A 79 -7.63 26.89 -5.06
CA ALA A 79 -8.75 25.95 -5.07
C ALA A 79 -8.52 24.69 -5.92
N GLN A 80 -7.49 24.66 -6.77
CA GLN A 80 -7.24 23.55 -7.71
C GLN A 80 -6.06 22.67 -7.28
N THR A 81 -6.06 21.43 -7.72
CA THR A 81 -4.98 20.46 -7.52
C THR A 81 -4.92 19.48 -8.70
N HIS A 82 -3.75 18.88 -8.91
CA HIS A 82 -3.60 17.85 -9.93
C HIS A 82 -4.35 16.60 -9.51
N LEU A 83 -5.25 16.11 -10.37
CA LEU A 83 -5.81 14.78 -10.23
C LEU A 83 -4.76 13.75 -10.67
N ASN A 84 -4.10 13.96 -11.80
CA ASN A 84 -3.00 13.11 -12.27
C ASN A 84 -1.95 13.99 -12.96
N GLY A 85 -1.02 13.39 -13.71
CA GLY A 85 0.03 14.14 -14.41
C GLY A 85 -0.47 15.15 -15.43
N THR A 86 -1.73 15.04 -15.89
CA THR A 86 -2.28 15.83 -16.98
C THR A 86 -3.54 16.64 -16.61
N GLU A 87 -4.33 16.18 -15.63
CA GLU A 87 -5.63 16.74 -15.28
C GLU A 87 -5.60 17.55 -13.98
N MET A 88 -6.29 18.71 -13.99
CA MET A 88 -6.48 19.59 -12.83
C MET A 88 -7.94 19.59 -12.40
N VAL A 89 -8.18 19.38 -11.11
CA VAL A 89 -9.52 19.37 -10.51
C VAL A 89 -9.58 20.30 -9.30
N THR A 90 -10.78 20.60 -8.81
CA THR A 90 -10.95 21.30 -7.54
C THR A 90 -10.61 20.37 -6.36
N LYS A 91 -10.28 20.95 -5.21
CA LYS A 91 -10.01 20.17 -3.98
C LYS A 91 -11.22 19.39 -3.46
N GLU A 92 -12.44 19.76 -3.87
CA GLU A 92 -13.69 19.06 -3.52
C GLU A 92 -13.90 17.76 -4.31
N HIS A 93 -13.05 17.49 -5.31
CA HIS A 93 -13.19 16.32 -6.15
C HIS A 93 -13.17 15.02 -5.31
N PRO A 94 -14.10 14.07 -5.51
CA PRO A 94 -14.22 12.86 -4.69
C PRO A 94 -12.93 12.05 -4.55
N ARG A 95 -12.14 11.94 -5.62
CA ARG A 95 -10.82 11.28 -5.57
C ARG A 95 -9.80 12.02 -4.71
N ILE A 96 -9.82 13.35 -4.67
CA ILE A 96 -8.94 14.13 -3.79
C ILE A 96 -9.34 13.94 -2.32
N TRP A 97 -10.64 13.89 -2.03
CA TRP A 97 -11.13 13.52 -0.71
C TRP A 97 -10.68 12.12 -0.29
N PHE A 98 -10.81 11.14 -1.19
CA PHE A 98 -10.32 9.78 -0.97
C PHE A 98 -8.81 9.74 -0.67
N ARG A 99 -7.98 10.46 -1.43
CA ARG A 99 -6.53 10.57 -1.16
C ARG A 99 -6.24 11.09 0.24
N GLY A 100 -6.94 12.13 0.68
CA GLY A 100 -6.81 12.65 2.04
C GLY A 100 -7.17 11.62 3.13
N LYS A 101 -8.15 10.75 2.85
CA LYS A 101 -8.51 9.64 3.75
C LYS A 101 -7.45 8.53 3.74
N VAL A 102 -6.87 8.20 2.59
CA VAL A 102 -5.72 7.28 2.50
C VAL A 102 -4.52 7.83 3.28
N ASP A 103 -4.18 9.11 3.12
CA ASP A 103 -3.11 9.76 3.87
C ASP A 103 -3.35 9.70 5.39
N SER A 104 -4.59 9.97 5.81
CA SER A 104 -4.99 9.87 7.23
C SER A 104 -4.87 8.43 7.75
N ALA A 105 -5.24 7.43 6.94
CA ALA A 105 -5.09 6.02 7.29
C ALA A 105 -3.61 5.59 7.39
N ILE A 106 -2.75 6.07 6.48
CA ILE A 106 -1.30 5.83 6.54
C ILE A 106 -0.72 6.46 7.81
N ALA A 107 -1.09 7.70 8.13
CA ALA A 107 -0.64 8.38 9.35
C ALA A 107 -1.10 7.64 10.61
N ALA A 108 -2.36 7.18 10.66
CA ALA A 108 -2.87 6.36 11.75
C ALA A 108 -2.12 5.02 11.87
N ALA A 109 -1.82 4.36 10.76
CA ALA A 109 -1.06 3.11 10.74
C ALA A 109 0.36 3.31 11.29
N ILE A 110 1.04 4.40 10.91
CA ILE A 110 2.36 4.77 11.45
C ILE A 110 2.28 5.00 12.96
N LEU A 111 1.28 5.77 13.42
CA LEU A 111 1.11 6.06 14.85
C LEU A 111 0.92 4.77 15.66
N VAL A 112 0.02 3.89 15.20
CA VAL A 112 -0.22 2.59 15.85
C VAL A 112 1.04 1.72 15.80
N GLN A 113 1.74 1.68 14.67
CA GLN A 113 3.00 0.95 14.55
C GLN A 113 4.04 1.43 15.57
N THR A 114 4.23 2.74 15.71
CA THR A 114 5.18 3.32 16.68
C THR A 114 4.77 3.04 18.12
N GLN A 115 3.49 3.16 18.46
CA GLN A 115 3.02 2.92 19.83
C GLN A 115 3.07 1.44 20.23
N LEU A 116 2.84 0.53 19.28
CA LEU A 116 2.79 -0.90 19.55
C LEU A 116 4.14 -1.62 19.34
N GLN A 117 5.12 -0.97 18.70
CA GLN A 117 6.48 -1.51 18.52
C GLN A 117 7.13 -2.06 19.81
N PRO A 118 7.09 -1.38 20.97
CA PRO A 118 7.77 -1.89 22.17
C PRO A 118 7.06 -3.07 22.85
N VAL A 119 5.79 -3.36 22.50
CA VAL A 119 4.95 -4.35 23.20
C VAL A 119 4.58 -5.57 22.35
N LEU A 120 4.66 -5.46 21.02
CA LEU A 120 4.33 -6.55 20.11
C LEU A 120 5.54 -7.45 19.81
N ALA A 121 5.28 -8.74 19.59
CA ALA A 121 6.27 -9.66 19.04
C ALA A 121 6.70 -9.22 17.61
N PRO A 122 7.95 -9.48 17.19
CA PRO A 122 8.46 -9.06 15.87
C PRO A 122 7.61 -9.52 14.68
N GLU A 123 7.04 -10.71 14.74
CA GLU A 123 6.17 -11.27 13.71
C GLU A 123 4.90 -10.42 13.51
N LEU A 124 4.32 -9.95 14.61
CA LEU A 124 3.13 -9.12 14.63
C LEU A 124 3.44 -7.67 14.19
N GLN A 125 4.65 -7.17 14.50
CA GLN A 125 5.13 -5.88 13.99
C GLN A 125 5.24 -5.89 12.46
N GLY A 126 5.67 -7.01 11.86
CA GLY A 126 5.72 -7.18 10.41
C GLY A 126 4.37 -6.99 9.73
N LEU A 127 3.29 -7.51 10.33
CA LEU A 127 1.94 -7.36 9.78
C LEU A 127 1.47 -5.89 9.72
N LEU A 128 1.84 -5.06 10.72
CA LEU A 128 1.56 -3.62 10.68
C LEU A 128 2.38 -2.88 9.62
N ALA A 129 3.62 -3.32 9.38
CA ALA A 129 4.44 -2.76 8.32
C ALA A 129 3.87 -3.07 6.93
N ASP A 130 3.36 -4.30 6.73
CA ASP A 130 2.68 -4.72 5.51
C ASP A 130 1.40 -3.91 5.30
N LEU A 131 0.57 -3.75 6.35
CA LEU A 131 -0.66 -2.95 6.31
C LEU A 131 -0.40 -1.53 5.80
N ARG A 132 0.62 -0.86 6.36
CA ARG A 132 1.03 0.48 5.93
C ARG A 132 1.45 0.50 4.46
N SER A 133 2.16 -0.52 4.00
CA SER A 133 2.63 -0.63 2.62
C SER A 133 1.47 -0.81 1.65
N TRP A 134 0.45 -1.58 2.02
CA TRP A 134 -0.78 -1.76 1.24
C TRP A 134 -1.66 -0.52 1.18
N LEU A 135 -1.72 0.28 2.25
CA LEU A 135 -2.35 1.60 2.18
C LEU A 135 -1.63 2.52 1.18
N GLY A 136 -0.30 2.41 1.09
CA GLY A 136 0.49 3.07 0.05
C GLY A 136 0.16 2.60 -1.37
N TRP A 137 -0.11 1.30 -1.55
CA TRP A 137 -0.58 0.75 -2.82
C TRP A 137 -1.94 1.30 -3.23
N ALA A 138 -2.88 1.47 -2.30
CA ALA A 138 -4.18 2.08 -2.60
C ALA A 138 -4.02 3.49 -3.21
N MET A 139 -3.12 4.31 -2.65
CA MET A 139 -2.79 5.63 -3.21
C MET A 139 -2.14 5.49 -4.60
N ARG A 140 -1.13 4.64 -4.74
CA ARG A 140 -0.40 4.46 -6.01
C ARG A 140 -1.32 4.02 -7.13
N CYS A 141 -2.09 2.96 -6.91
CA CYS A 141 -3.01 2.39 -7.87
C CYS A 141 -4.07 3.40 -8.32
N GLU A 142 -4.55 4.25 -7.40
CA GLU A 142 -5.47 5.33 -7.77
C GLU A 142 -4.78 6.40 -8.62
N VAL A 143 -3.60 6.87 -8.23
CA VAL A 143 -2.93 7.99 -8.89
C VAL A 143 -2.39 7.61 -10.28
N LEU A 144 -1.89 6.38 -10.43
CA LEU A 144 -1.27 5.88 -11.66
C LEU A 144 -2.23 5.07 -12.53
N ASP A 145 -3.45 4.84 -12.05
CA ASP A 145 -4.44 3.96 -12.68
C ASP A 145 -3.92 2.53 -12.94
N GLU A 146 -3.07 2.04 -12.04
CA GLU A 146 -2.55 0.67 -12.07
C GLU A 146 -3.53 -0.28 -11.36
N ALA A 147 -3.66 -1.52 -11.84
CA ALA A 147 -4.43 -2.56 -11.17
C ALA A 147 -3.82 -2.90 -9.80
N VAL A 148 -4.67 -3.13 -8.81
CA VAL A 148 -4.20 -3.54 -7.48
C VAL A 148 -3.58 -4.95 -7.54
N PRO A 149 -2.35 -5.15 -7.04
CA PRO A 149 -1.76 -6.48 -6.97
C PRO A 149 -2.46 -7.37 -5.93
N VAL A 150 -2.24 -8.68 -6.02
CA VAL A 150 -2.88 -9.64 -5.10
C VAL A 150 -2.43 -9.37 -3.65
N LEU A 151 -3.40 -9.04 -2.81
CA LEU A 151 -3.18 -8.74 -1.39
C LEU A 151 -2.61 -9.95 -0.63
N SER A 152 -1.53 -9.70 0.11
CA SER A 152 -0.93 -10.63 1.08
C SER A 152 -0.53 -9.90 2.36
N MET A 153 -0.72 -10.53 3.51
CA MET A 153 -0.40 -9.97 4.83
C MET A 153 0.58 -10.91 5.54
N GLY A 154 1.88 -10.62 5.45
CA GLY A 154 2.93 -11.55 5.86
C GLY A 154 2.75 -12.91 5.17
N PRO A 155 2.57 -14.01 5.92
CA PRO A 155 2.33 -15.34 5.33
C PRO A 155 0.89 -15.58 4.88
N PHE A 156 -0.06 -14.68 5.20
CA PHE A 156 -1.47 -14.92 4.94
C PHE A 156 -1.88 -14.38 3.57
N SER A 157 -2.57 -15.20 2.77
CA SER A 157 -3.32 -14.71 1.63
C SER A 157 -4.55 -13.90 2.08
N ARG A 158 -5.16 -13.16 1.16
CA ARG A 158 -6.43 -12.46 1.41
C ARG A 158 -7.52 -13.41 1.93
N GLU A 159 -7.62 -14.60 1.37
CA GLU A 159 -8.61 -15.62 1.76
C GLU A 159 -8.33 -16.13 3.18
N ALA A 160 -7.06 -16.35 3.52
CA ALA A 160 -6.66 -16.77 4.86
C ALA A 160 -6.98 -15.69 5.91
N VAL A 161 -6.69 -14.42 5.59
CA VAL A 161 -7.08 -13.27 6.43
C VAL A 161 -8.58 -13.23 6.65
N ARG A 162 -9.36 -13.34 5.57
CA ARG A 162 -10.83 -13.31 5.65
C ARG A 162 -11.36 -14.47 6.46
N ARG A 163 -10.82 -15.68 6.27
CA ARG A 163 -11.20 -16.87 7.04
C ARG A 163 -10.98 -16.65 8.53
N LEU A 164 -9.80 -16.20 8.95
CA LEU A 164 -9.50 -15.89 10.35
C LEU A 164 -10.44 -14.83 10.91
N ALA A 165 -10.74 -13.78 10.14
CA ALA A 165 -11.66 -12.72 10.55
C ALA A 165 -13.12 -13.19 10.70
N CYS A 166 -13.57 -14.12 9.85
CA CYS A 166 -14.92 -14.68 9.89
C CYS A 166 -15.08 -15.83 10.89
N HIS A 167 -13.99 -16.55 11.19
CA HIS A 167 -13.99 -17.76 12.01
C HIS A 167 -13.00 -17.66 13.18
N PRO A 168 -13.21 -16.73 14.14
CA PRO A 168 -12.35 -16.59 15.32
C PRO A 168 -12.28 -17.87 16.17
N GLU A 169 -13.27 -18.76 16.07
CA GLU A 169 -13.31 -20.06 16.73
C GLU A 169 -12.15 -20.98 16.34
N GLU A 170 -11.54 -20.78 15.16
CA GLU A 170 -10.34 -21.53 14.74
C GLU A 170 -9.12 -21.23 15.63
N LEU A 171 -9.11 -20.06 16.27
CA LEU A 171 -8.14 -19.68 17.29
C LEU A 171 -8.66 -19.95 18.72
N GLY A 172 -9.83 -20.58 18.86
CA GLY A 172 -10.52 -20.79 20.13
C GLY A 172 -10.88 -19.49 20.82
N LEU A 173 -11.36 -18.51 20.05
CA LEU A 173 -11.82 -17.20 20.50
C LEU A 173 -13.27 -16.97 20.09
N GLU A 174 -13.98 -16.16 20.86
CA GLU A 174 -15.25 -15.55 20.44
C GLU A 174 -14.98 -14.28 19.60
N PRO A 175 -15.96 -13.81 18.80
CA PRO A 175 -15.84 -12.53 18.13
C PRO A 175 -15.53 -11.39 19.11
N LEU A 176 -14.48 -10.62 18.82
CA LEU A 176 -14.06 -9.51 19.66
C LEU A 176 -15.10 -8.39 19.65
N CYS A 177 -15.44 -7.89 20.84
CA CYS A 177 -16.24 -6.69 21.01
C CYS A 177 -15.33 -5.48 21.30
N PRO A 178 -15.60 -4.30 20.70
CA PRO A 178 -14.89 -3.08 21.08
C PRO A 178 -15.24 -2.70 22.53
N ASP A 179 -14.30 -2.91 23.46
CA ASP A 179 -14.45 -2.55 24.86
C ASP A 179 -13.12 -1.98 25.40
N ALA A 180 -13.19 -0.97 26.26
CA ALA A 180 -12.01 -0.39 26.90
C ALA A 180 -11.29 -1.40 27.81
N ALA A 181 -11.99 -2.40 28.35
CA ALA A 181 -11.44 -3.49 29.15
C ALA A 181 -10.45 -4.37 28.38
N GLU A 182 -10.50 -4.37 27.03
CA GLU A 182 -9.55 -5.08 26.18
C GLU A 182 -8.15 -4.44 26.19
N GLY A 183 -8.04 -3.20 26.64
CA GLY A 183 -6.77 -2.50 26.81
C GLY A 183 -6.29 -1.73 25.57
N SER A 184 -5.12 -1.11 25.71
CA SER A 184 -4.61 -0.11 24.74
C SER A 184 -4.30 -0.70 23.36
N ILE A 185 -3.79 -1.94 23.29
CA ILE A 185 -3.46 -2.60 22.02
C ILE A 185 -4.71 -2.76 21.15
N PHE A 186 -5.77 -3.34 21.71
CA PHE A 186 -7.04 -3.55 21.00
C PHE A 186 -7.74 -2.24 20.66
N THR A 187 -7.66 -1.26 21.56
CA THR A 187 -8.22 0.07 21.33
C THR A 187 -7.58 0.74 20.11
N LEU A 188 -6.26 0.73 20.02
CA LEU A 188 -5.50 1.31 18.90
C LEU A 188 -5.75 0.57 17.59
N LEU A 189 -5.76 -0.77 17.62
CA LEU A 189 -6.03 -1.58 16.43
C LEU A 189 -7.48 -1.40 15.94
N ASN A 190 -8.47 -1.41 16.83
CA ASN A 190 -9.86 -1.19 16.43
C ASN A 190 -10.08 0.23 15.89
N TRP A 191 -9.43 1.24 16.48
CA TRP A 191 -9.46 2.60 15.94
C TRP A 191 -8.86 2.66 14.52
N LEU A 192 -7.69 2.05 14.30
CA LEU A 192 -7.09 1.96 12.98
C LEU A 192 -8.00 1.24 11.97
N ARG A 193 -8.63 0.14 12.40
CA ARG A 193 -9.61 -0.58 11.58
C ARG A 193 -10.77 0.32 11.16
N ALA A 194 -11.29 1.15 12.07
CA ALA A 194 -12.36 2.09 11.78
C ALA A 194 -11.91 3.15 10.76
N ILE A 195 -10.69 3.70 10.91
CA ILE A 195 -10.12 4.65 9.93
C ILE A 195 -10.00 4.03 8.54
N ILE A 196 -9.57 2.77 8.43
CA ILE A 196 -9.48 2.07 7.13
C ILE A 196 -10.88 1.89 6.51
N ARG A 197 -11.91 1.57 7.30
CA ARG A 197 -13.29 1.48 6.81
C ARG A 197 -13.84 2.83 6.35
N GLU A 198 -13.48 3.94 7.02
CA GLU A 198 -13.82 5.27 6.51
C GLU A 198 -13.18 5.54 5.15
N THR A 199 -11.93 5.11 4.97
CA THR A 199 -11.21 5.22 3.69
C THR A 199 -11.85 4.35 2.61
N GLU A 200 -12.32 3.16 2.94
CA GLU A 200 -13.11 2.28 2.06
C GLU A 200 -14.40 2.98 1.58
N VAL A 201 -15.15 3.59 2.50
CA VAL A 201 -16.36 4.35 2.16
C VAL A 201 -16.03 5.54 1.26
N ALA A 202 -14.92 6.23 1.52
CA ALA A 202 -14.45 7.31 0.66
C ALA A 202 -14.08 6.82 -0.75
N ALA A 203 -13.48 5.62 -0.87
CA ALA A 203 -13.22 4.99 -2.16
C ALA A 203 -14.53 4.68 -2.90
N ALA A 204 -15.50 4.08 -2.20
CA ALA A 204 -16.82 3.78 -2.75
C ALA A 204 -17.58 5.02 -3.23
N PHE A 205 -17.35 6.17 -2.59
CA PHE A 205 -17.86 7.45 -3.06
C PHE A 205 -17.07 7.97 -4.27
N ALA A 206 -15.74 7.90 -4.22
CA ALA A 206 -14.86 8.46 -5.25
C ALA A 206 -14.93 7.75 -6.61
N PHE A 207 -15.18 6.44 -6.61
CA PHE A 207 -15.19 5.62 -7.83
C PHE A 207 -16.58 5.22 -8.29
N ARG A 208 -17.64 5.76 -7.68
CA ARG A 208 -19.01 5.49 -8.10
C ARG A 208 -19.32 6.21 -9.41
N LYS A 209 -19.74 5.45 -10.42
CA LYS A 209 -20.27 5.97 -11.67
C LYS A 209 -21.75 6.33 -11.54
N GLN A 210 -22.26 7.10 -12.50
CA GLN A 210 -23.66 7.56 -12.52
C GLN A 210 -24.68 6.40 -12.58
N ASP A 211 -24.30 5.28 -13.19
CA ASP A 211 -25.11 4.05 -13.26
C ASP A 211 -25.07 3.20 -11.98
N GLY A 212 -24.32 3.63 -10.97
CA GLY A 212 -24.14 2.93 -9.70
C GLY A 212 -23.02 1.88 -9.69
N THR A 213 -22.37 1.63 -10.82
CA THR A 213 -21.20 0.74 -10.87
C THR A 213 -19.94 1.41 -10.32
N LEU A 214 -18.92 0.61 -9.98
CA LEU A 214 -17.64 1.12 -9.49
C LEU A 214 -16.61 1.10 -10.61
N GLU A 215 -15.86 2.20 -10.74
CA GLU A 215 -14.73 2.30 -11.66
C GLU A 215 -13.51 1.51 -11.19
N ARG A 216 -13.24 1.54 -9.89
CA ARG A 216 -12.10 0.87 -9.24
C ARG A 216 -12.55 -0.06 -8.11
N PRO A 217 -13.29 -1.14 -8.42
CA PRO A 217 -13.71 -2.11 -7.42
C PRO A 217 -12.53 -2.79 -6.73
N ASP A 218 -11.40 -2.92 -7.44
CA ASP A 218 -10.14 -3.47 -6.94
C ASP A 218 -9.57 -2.69 -5.74
N ILE A 219 -9.68 -1.36 -5.73
CA ILE A 219 -9.24 -0.52 -4.60
C ILE A 219 -10.15 -0.71 -3.39
N LEU A 220 -11.46 -0.82 -3.59
CA LEU A 220 -12.39 -1.10 -2.48
C LEU A 220 -12.11 -2.49 -1.89
N GLU A 221 -11.91 -3.48 -2.73
CA GLU A 221 -11.57 -4.84 -2.33
C GLU A 221 -10.28 -4.93 -1.53
N LEU A 222 -9.28 -4.12 -1.88
CA LEU A 222 -8.06 -3.95 -1.09
C LEU A 222 -8.38 -3.41 0.30
N LEU A 223 -9.11 -2.30 0.40
CA LEU A 223 -9.39 -1.63 1.67
C LEU A 223 -10.26 -2.47 2.60
N ASP A 224 -11.27 -3.18 2.06
CA ASP A 224 -12.02 -4.20 2.80
C ASP A 224 -11.07 -5.28 3.35
N GLY A 225 -10.19 -5.80 2.48
CA GLY A 225 -9.17 -6.77 2.85
C GLY A 225 -8.25 -6.28 3.97
N LEU A 226 -7.83 -5.01 3.94
CA LEU A 226 -7.00 -4.40 4.99
C LEU A 226 -7.77 -4.22 6.30
N SER A 227 -9.05 -3.85 6.23
CA SER A 227 -9.88 -3.75 7.44
C SER A 227 -10.07 -5.13 8.11
N ASN A 228 -10.23 -6.18 7.29
CA ASN A 228 -10.28 -7.57 7.76
C ASN A 228 -8.92 -8.03 8.30
N ALA A 229 -7.81 -7.60 7.69
CA ALA A 229 -6.46 -7.89 8.17
C ALA A 229 -6.20 -7.31 9.56
N VAL A 230 -6.65 -6.08 9.84
CA VAL A 230 -6.53 -5.51 11.18
C VAL A 230 -7.35 -6.31 12.21
N TYR A 231 -8.55 -6.77 11.84
CA TYR A 231 -9.35 -7.61 12.74
C TYR A 231 -8.71 -8.99 12.98
N ALA A 232 -8.24 -9.65 11.93
CA ALA A 232 -7.49 -10.90 12.05
C ALA A 232 -6.25 -10.72 12.93
N PHE A 233 -5.56 -9.59 12.80
CA PHE A 233 -4.42 -9.26 13.65
C PHE A 233 -4.84 -9.10 15.13
N MET A 234 -5.95 -8.41 15.42
CA MET A 234 -6.49 -8.36 16.79
C MET A 234 -6.75 -9.75 17.36
N LEU A 235 -7.29 -10.68 16.57
CA LEU A 235 -7.50 -12.07 16.99
C LEU A 235 -6.18 -12.80 17.27
N LEU A 236 -5.17 -12.63 16.41
CA LEU A 236 -3.84 -13.21 16.62
C LEU A 236 -3.19 -12.69 17.91
N VAL A 237 -3.32 -11.39 18.22
CA VAL A 237 -2.85 -10.82 19.50
C VAL A 237 -3.61 -11.44 20.68
N LYS A 238 -4.94 -11.53 20.60
CA LYS A 238 -5.77 -12.10 21.67
C LYS A 238 -5.46 -13.58 21.93
N ALA A 239 -5.13 -14.32 20.87
CA ALA A 239 -4.81 -15.73 20.95
C ALA A 239 -3.45 -16.02 21.61
N GLY A 240 -2.57 -15.01 21.76
CA GLY A 240 -1.25 -15.14 22.36
C GLY A 240 -0.37 -16.15 21.61
N ASP A 241 0.20 -17.12 22.33
CA ASP A 241 1.07 -18.15 21.76
C ASP A 241 0.41 -18.95 20.63
N ARG A 242 -0.91 -19.17 20.69
CA ARG A 242 -1.66 -19.82 19.60
C ARG A 242 -1.67 -18.97 18.33
N GLY A 243 -1.76 -17.66 18.47
CA GLY A 243 -1.69 -16.71 17.36
C GLY A 243 -0.30 -16.69 16.72
N LEU A 244 0.77 -16.69 17.53
CA LEU A 244 2.14 -16.79 17.03
C LEU A 244 2.38 -18.12 16.30
N GLY A 245 1.88 -19.22 16.86
CA GLY A 245 1.93 -20.54 16.21
C GLY A 245 1.22 -20.56 14.86
N ALA A 246 0.07 -19.89 14.72
CA ALA A 246 -0.63 -19.77 13.44
C ALA A 246 0.17 -18.99 12.38
N ILE A 247 0.88 -17.93 12.77
CA ILE A 247 1.77 -17.18 11.87
C ILE A 247 2.93 -18.07 11.39
N GLN A 248 3.54 -18.83 12.30
CA GLN A 248 4.65 -19.72 11.97
C GLN A 248 4.20 -20.87 11.06
N ALA A 249 3.04 -21.46 11.34
CA ALA A 249 2.46 -22.52 10.51
C ALA A 249 2.14 -22.06 9.10
N ALA A 250 1.70 -20.80 8.93
CA ALA A 250 1.43 -20.24 7.60
C ALA A 250 2.69 -19.92 6.79
N ARG A 251 3.88 -19.90 7.40
CA ARG A 251 5.17 -19.68 6.72
C ARG A 251 5.81 -20.96 6.18
N GLY A 252 5.39 -22.13 6.67
CA GLY A 252 5.92 -23.46 6.30
C GLY A 252 5.04 -24.17 5.30
#